data_AF-A0A0P7BW46-F1
#
_entry.id   AF-A0A0P7BW46-F1
#
_cell.length_a   1.000
_cell.length_b   1.000
_cell.length_c   1.000
_cell.angle_alpha   90.00
_cell.angle_beta   90.00
_cell.angle_gamma   90.00
#
_symmetry.space_group_name_H-M   'P 1'
#
loop_
_entity.id
_entity.type
_entity.pdbx_description
1 polymer ?
#
loop_
_entity_poly.entity_id
_entity_poly.type
_entity_poly.pdbx_seq_one_letter_code
_entity_poly.pdbx_strand_id
1 'polypeptide(L)'
;MSDDSGKQMGIVLSTAFASLIAGYMFGVSTTRGYLISPELVEQRRANLADPVESEESDVDEDDTVLDHAPNWANGKDADRRQGLRVEPEKPVVKDTGEECKLVLVVRTDLGMTKGKIAAQCSHATLACFKKLSKAAEGSAERKLLARWEKSGQAKIAVQVKSQAEMLELCRKARGLGITAEVIQDAGRTQIEAGSMTVLGVGPAPRSVVDQVTGGLKLL
;
A
#
# COMPACT_ATOMS: atom_id res chain seq x y z
N MET A 1 -48.93 -19.25 37.90
CA MET A 1 -47.86 -18.25 37.64
C MET A 1 -46.75 -18.78 36.70
N SER A 2 -46.73 -20.06 36.34
CA SER A 2 -45.71 -20.68 35.47
C SER A 2 -45.96 -20.53 33.96
N ASP A 3 -47.22 -20.39 33.53
CA ASP A 3 -47.60 -20.35 32.11
C ASP A 3 -47.25 -19.01 31.40
N ASP A 4 -47.17 -17.92 32.17
CA ASP A 4 -46.89 -16.58 31.64
C ASP A 4 -45.39 -16.38 31.34
N SER A 5 -44.52 -17.03 32.14
CA SER A 5 -43.06 -16.96 31.97
C SER A 5 -42.59 -17.66 30.68
N GLY A 6 -43.22 -18.78 30.31
CA GLY A 6 -42.93 -19.48 29.05
C GLY A 6 -43.31 -18.68 27.81
N LYS A 7 -44.46 -17.98 27.85
CA LYS A 7 -44.92 -17.10 26.76
C LYS A 7 -44.01 -15.88 26.59
N GLN A 8 -43.63 -15.24 27.70
CA GLN A 8 -42.69 -14.12 27.71
C GLN A 8 -41.32 -14.52 27.12
N MET A 9 -40.78 -15.67 27.54
CA MET A 9 -39.51 -16.19 27.02
C MET A 9 -39.57 -16.48 25.52
N GLY A 10 -40.68 -17.04 25.02
CA GLY A 10 -40.90 -17.28 23.58
C GLY A 10 -40.94 -16.00 22.75
N ILE A 11 -41.53 -14.93 23.27
CA ILE A 11 -41.58 -13.62 22.60
C ILE A 11 -40.17 -13.00 22.54
N VAL A 12 -39.41 -13.07 23.63
CA VAL A 12 -38.04 -12.54 23.68
C VAL A 12 -37.13 -13.27 22.70
N LEU A 13 -37.18 -14.61 22.68
CA LEU A 13 -36.37 -15.42 21.77
C LEU A 13 -36.71 -15.18 20.29
N SER A 14 -38.00 -15.08 19.95
CA SER A 14 -38.41 -14.83 18.56
C SER A 14 -38.03 -13.42 18.09
N THR A 15 -38.15 -12.41 18.96
CA THR A 15 -37.74 -11.02 18.65
C THR A 15 -36.22 -10.89 18.50
N ALA A 16 -35.45 -11.58 19.36
CA ALA A 16 -33.99 -11.63 19.25
C ALA A 16 -33.55 -12.31 17.95
N PHE A 17 -34.20 -13.40 17.55
CA PHE A 17 -33.89 -14.09 16.29
C PHE A 17 -34.23 -13.24 15.06
N ALA A 18 -35.41 -12.59 15.06
CA ALA A 18 -35.84 -11.74 13.96
C ALA A 18 -34.92 -10.53 13.78
N SER A 19 -34.54 -9.86 14.88
CA SER A 19 -33.62 -8.72 14.83
C SER A 19 -32.22 -9.11 14.38
N LEU A 20 -31.71 -10.27 14.80
CA LEU A 20 -30.42 -10.80 14.37
C LEU A 20 -30.39 -11.07 12.85
N ILE A 21 -31.43 -11.75 12.32
CA ILE A 21 -31.51 -12.07 10.89
C ILE A 21 -31.65 -10.80 10.06
N ALA A 22 -32.51 -9.87 10.47
CA ALA A 22 -32.69 -8.60 9.78
C ALA A 22 -31.39 -7.78 9.77
N GLY A 23 -30.70 -7.68 10.91
CA GLY A 23 -29.42 -6.99 11.03
C GLY A 23 -28.31 -7.63 10.19
N TYR A 24 -28.23 -8.97 10.17
CA TYR A 24 -27.26 -9.69 9.35
C TYR A 24 -27.51 -9.48 7.86
N MET A 25 -28.76 -9.60 7.40
CA MET A 25 -29.13 -9.39 5.99
C MET A 25 -28.88 -7.93 5.55
N PHE A 26 -29.17 -6.96 6.43
CA PHE A 26 -28.87 -5.55 6.18
C PHE A 26 -27.35 -5.28 6.11
N GLY A 27 -26.56 -5.88 7.02
CA GLY A 27 -25.10 -5.80 7.02
C GLY A 27 -24.45 -6.42 5.79
N VAL A 28 -24.96 -7.56 5.32
CA VAL A 28 -24.51 -8.20 4.08
C VAL A 28 -24.89 -7.37 2.84
N SER A 29 -26.08 -6.76 2.84
CA SER A 29 -26.55 -5.93 1.73
C SER A 29 -25.78 -4.60 1.61
N THR A 30 -25.40 -4.00 2.75
CA THR A 30 -24.52 -2.82 2.79
C THR A 30 -23.11 -3.15 2.30
N THR A 31 -22.51 -4.24 2.76
CA THR A 31 -21.14 -4.62 2.37
C THR A 31 -21.01 -5.10 0.93
N ARG A 32 -22.06 -5.69 0.35
CA ARG A 32 -22.11 -6.05 -1.08
C ARG A 32 -22.48 -4.90 -2.02
N GLY A 33 -22.72 -3.70 -1.49
CA GLY A 33 -22.90 -2.49 -2.29
C GLY A 33 -24.30 -2.30 -2.87
N TYR A 34 -25.34 -2.96 -2.36
CA TYR A 34 -26.71 -2.74 -2.83
C TYR A 34 -27.33 -1.43 -2.35
N LEU A 35 -26.74 -0.78 -1.34
CA LEU A 35 -27.20 0.49 -0.78
C LEU A 35 -26.53 1.73 -1.37
N ILE A 36 -25.42 1.56 -2.10
CA ILE A 36 -24.79 2.63 -2.88
C ILE A 36 -24.97 2.23 -4.34
N SER A 37 -25.79 2.98 -5.09
CA SER A 37 -26.07 2.62 -6.48
C SER A 37 -24.75 2.47 -7.26
N PRO A 38 -24.63 1.46 -8.13
CA PRO A 38 -23.44 1.27 -8.97
C PRO A 38 -23.09 2.55 -9.75
N GLU A 39 -24.11 3.31 -10.17
CA GLU A 39 -23.98 4.61 -10.83
C GLU A 39 -23.18 5.64 -10.02
N LEU A 40 -23.31 5.69 -8.69
CA LEU A 40 -22.56 6.64 -7.87
C LEU A 40 -21.07 6.25 -7.75
N VAL A 41 -20.78 4.95 -7.79
CA VAL A 41 -19.40 4.44 -7.84
C VAL A 41 -18.79 4.72 -9.21
N GLU A 42 -19.59 4.62 -10.27
CA GLU A 42 -19.20 4.90 -11.65
C GLU A 42 -19.00 6.41 -11.88
N GLN A 43 -19.90 7.28 -11.42
CA GLN A 43 -19.75 8.73 -11.43
C GLN A 43 -18.50 9.17 -10.65
N ARG A 44 -18.22 8.59 -9.47
CA ARG A 44 -16.99 8.90 -8.73
C ARG A 44 -15.74 8.51 -9.53
N ARG A 45 -15.77 7.40 -10.28
CA ARG A 45 -14.65 7.00 -11.15
C ARG A 45 -14.52 7.90 -12.38
N ALA A 46 -15.63 8.29 -12.99
CA ALA A 46 -15.67 9.21 -14.12
C ALA A 46 -15.12 10.58 -13.72
N ASN A 47 -15.56 11.16 -12.61
CA ASN A 47 -15.06 12.44 -12.09
C ASN A 47 -13.57 12.39 -11.69
N LEU A 48 -13.01 11.21 -11.39
CA LEU A 48 -11.58 11.06 -11.11
C LEU A 48 -10.72 11.05 -12.38
N ALA A 49 -11.33 10.75 -13.53
CA ALA A 49 -10.70 10.63 -14.83
C ALA A 49 -11.06 11.79 -15.77
N ASP A 50 -11.87 12.74 -15.31
CA ASP A 50 -12.26 13.94 -16.05
C ASP A 50 -11.10 14.95 -16.05
N PRO A 51 -10.42 15.14 -17.20
CA PRO A 51 -9.50 16.25 -17.35
C PRO A 51 -10.38 17.46 -17.60
N VAL A 52 -10.75 18.19 -16.56
CA VAL A 52 -11.29 19.54 -16.74
C VAL A 52 -10.19 20.34 -17.42
N GLU A 53 -10.25 20.42 -18.75
CA GLU A 53 -9.56 21.44 -19.52
C GLU A 53 -10.04 22.76 -18.97
N SER A 54 -9.18 23.43 -18.21
CA SER A 54 -9.37 24.84 -17.92
C SER A 54 -9.35 25.56 -19.26
N GLU A 55 -10.50 26.09 -19.68
CA GLU A 55 -10.57 27.11 -20.73
C GLU A 55 -9.82 28.36 -20.22
N GLU A 56 -8.49 28.33 -20.25
CA GLU A 56 -7.64 29.49 -20.00
C GLU A 56 -7.02 29.95 -21.32
N SER A 57 -7.61 31.04 -21.82
CA SER A 57 -7.07 32.09 -22.70
C SER A 57 -6.54 31.69 -24.07
N ASP A 58 -7.27 32.13 -25.10
CA ASP A 58 -6.75 32.43 -26.43
C ASP A 58 -5.59 33.43 -26.29
N VAL A 59 -4.36 32.96 -26.51
CA VAL A 59 -3.19 33.80 -26.71
C VAL A 59 -2.96 33.88 -28.21
N ASP A 60 -3.00 35.10 -28.74
CA ASP A 60 -2.89 35.40 -30.16
C ASP A 60 -1.68 34.71 -30.82
N GLU A 61 -1.96 33.76 -31.73
CA GLU A 61 -0.98 33.20 -32.66
C GLU A 61 -0.70 34.19 -33.78
N ASP A 62 0.16 35.18 -33.54
CA ASP A 62 0.98 35.73 -34.62
C ASP A 62 2.35 36.17 -34.10
N ASP A 63 3.38 35.81 -34.86
CA ASP A 63 4.79 36.09 -34.63
C ASP A 63 5.46 35.50 -33.38
N THR A 64 5.89 34.24 -33.48
CA THR A 64 7.33 33.92 -33.44
C THR A 64 7.59 32.44 -33.76
N VAL A 65 8.29 32.20 -34.86
CA VAL A 65 8.95 30.93 -35.16
C VAL A 65 10.02 30.67 -34.09
N LEU A 66 9.64 29.95 -33.02
CA LEU A 66 10.55 29.47 -31.98
C LEU A 66 10.91 28.00 -32.27
N ASP A 67 11.91 27.82 -33.14
CA ASP A 67 12.42 26.51 -33.59
C ASP A 67 13.20 25.72 -32.50
N HIS A 68 13.04 26.07 -31.22
CA HIS A 68 13.79 25.48 -30.10
C HIS A 68 13.01 25.33 -28.79
N ALA A 69 11.68 25.40 -28.79
CA ALA A 69 10.92 25.03 -27.58
C ALA A 69 10.91 23.49 -27.42
N PRO A 70 11.47 22.92 -26.34
CA PRO A 70 11.28 21.50 -26.06
C PRO A 70 9.78 21.26 -25.88
N ASN A 71 9.26 20.27 -26.60
CA ASN A 71 7.85 19.96 -26.65
C ASN A 71 7.30 19.57 -25.27
N TRP A 72 6.75 20.56 -24.56
CA TRP A 72 6.07 20.43 -23.28
C TRP A 72 4.57 20.12 -23.45
N ALA A 73 4.06 20.19 -24.69
CA ALA A 73 2.68 19.93 -25.08
C ALA A 73 2.40 18.46 -25.42
N ASN A 74 3.42 17.62 -25.55
CA ASN A 74 3.25 16.21 -25.82
C ASN A 74 2.65 15.51 -24.60
N GLY A 75 1.47 14.94 -24.77
CA GLY A 75 0.95 13.95 -23.83
C GLY A 75 1.94 12.81 -23.64
N LYS A 76 1.93 12.19 -22.46
CA LYS A 76 2.83 11.07 -22.08
C LYS A 76 2.90 9.93 -23.11
N ASP A 77 1.86 9.79 -23.94
CA ASP A 77 1.79 8.81 -25.02
C ASP A 77 2.60 9.18 -26.27
N ALA A 78 2.74 10.46 -26.59
CA ALA A 78 3.53 10.94 -27.72
C ALA A 78 5.04 10.78 -27.46
N ASP A 79 5.49 11.09 -26.24
CA ASP A 79 6.88 10.88 -25.80
C ASP A 79 7.29 9.40 -25.85
N ARG A 80 6.34 8.50 -25.53
CA ARG A 80 6.53 7.05 -25.57
C ARG A 80 6.72 6.54 -27.00
N ARG A 81 5.96 7.08 -27.96
CA ARG A 81 6.04 6.72 -29.39
C ARG A 81 7.34 7.19 -30.05
N GLN A 82 7.84 8.35 -29.64
CA GLN A 82 9.08 8.93 -30.17
C GLN A 82 10.34 8.38 -29.50
N GLY A 83 10.22 7.49 -28.50
CA GLY A 83 11.37 6.91 -27.78
C GLY A 83 12.16 7.95 -26.98
N LEU A 84 11.61 9.15 -26.78
CA LEU A 84 12.29 10.28 -26.16
C LEU A 84 12.46 10.10 -24.64
N ARG A 85 11.71 9.15 -24.06
CA ARG A 85 11.73 8.82 -22.64
C ARG A 85 11.82 7.30 -22.46
N VAL A 86 13.04 6.80 -22.27
CA VAL A 86 13.27 5.43 -21.81
C VAL A 86 12.89 5.39 -20.33
N GLU A 87 11.74 4.80 -20.00
CA GLU A 87 11.45 4.45 -18.61
C GLU A 87 12.59 3.54 -18.14
N PRO A 88 13.31 3.88 -17.06
CA PRO A 88 14.38 3.03 -16.58
C PRO A 88 13.80 1.65 -16.28
N GLU A 89 14.36 0.61 -16.91
CA GLU A 89 13.94 -0.76 -16.62
C GLU A 89 14.06 -0.99 -15.12
N LYS A 90 12.92 -1.24 -14.46
CA LYS A 90 12.94 -1.55 -13.04
C LYS A 90 13.73 -2.85 -12.89
N PRO A 91 14.77 -2.89 -12.04
CA PRO A 91 15.42 -4.14 -11.72
C PRO A 91 14.34 -5.09 -11.18
N VAL A 92 14.16 -6.24 -11.83
CA VAL A 92 13.20 -7.25 -11.40
C VAL A 92 13.96 -8.29 -10.59
N VAL A 93 13.55 -8.49 -9.35
CA VAL A 93 14.09 -9.57 -8.51
C VAL A 93 13.68 -10.90 -9.14
N LYS A 94 14.68 -11.67 -9.59
CA LYS A 94 14.46 -13.01 -10.15
C LYS A 94 13.93 -13.94 -9.06
N ASP A 95 12.93 -14.76 -9.41
CA ASP A 95 12.44 -15.81 -8.53
C ASP A 95 13.43 -16.98 -8.51
N THR A 96 14.24 -17.08 -7.47
CA THR A 96 15.31 -18.08 -7.32
C THR A 96 14.84 -19.38 -6.67
N GLY A 97 13.57 -19.48 -6.26
CA GLY A 97 13.09 -20.66 -5.52
C GLY A 97 13.35 -20.61 -4.01
N GLU A 98 14.18 -19.67 -3.55
CA GLU A 98 14.61 -19.53 -2.14
C GLU A 98 13.45 -19.08 -1.23
N GLU A 99 13.59 -19.33 0.07
CA GLU A 99 12.71 -18.77 1.10
C GLU A 99 12.65 -17.23 1.02
N CYS A 100 11.43 -16.69 1.00
CA CYS A 100 11.19 -15.26 1.06
C CYS A 100 11.06 -14.77 2.50
N LYS A 101 11.54 -13.56 2.77
CA LYS A 101 11.34 -12.88 4.06
C LYS A 101 11.02 -11.40 3.88
N LEU A 102 10.34 -10.83 4.87
CA LEU A 102 10.14 -9.38 5.02
C LEU A 102 10.94 -8.90 6.22
N VAL A 103 11.76 -7.87 6.03
CA VAL A 103 12.51 -7.23 7.12
C VAL A 103 11.88 -5.89 7.45
N LEU A 104 11.68 -5.63 8.74
CA LEU A 104 11.09 -4.43 9.31
C LEU A 104 12.18 -3.65 10.02
N VAL A 105 12.67 -2.61 9.37
CA VAL A 105 13.76 -1.75 9.86
C VAL A 105 13.15 -0.62 10.68
N VAL A 106 13.34 -0.66 12.00
CA VAL A 106 12.73 0.25 12.96
C VAL A 106 13.73 1.30 13.42
N ARG A 107 13.33 2.57 13.42
CA ARG A 107 14.10 3.65 14.03
C ARG A 107 13.97 3.65 15.55
N THR A 108 15.07 3.33 16.23
CA THR A 108 15.12 3.30 17.71
C THR A 108 15.46 4.66 18.30
N ASP A 109 16.02 5.58 17.51
CA ASP A 109 16.33 6.96 17.94
C ASP A 109 15.08 7.78 18.32
N LEU A 110 13.91 7.36 17.84
CA LEU A 110 12.64 8.02 18.10
C LEU A 110 12.00 7.67 19.46
N GLY A 111 12.58 6.76 20.24
CA GLY A 111 12.05 6.40 21.56
C GLY A 111 10.63 5.80 21.53
N MET A 112 10.24 5.15 20.43
CA MET A 112 8.90 4.55 20.31
C MET A 112 8.62 3.51 21.39
N THR A 113 7.42 3.55 21.97
CA THR A 113 6.95 2.48 22.86
C THR A 113 6.73 1.17 22.10
N LYS A 114 6.80 0.03 22.80
CA LYS A 114 6.62 -1.31 22.20
C LYS A 114 5.32 -1.43 21.39
N GLY A 115 4.22 -0.90 21.91
CA GLY A 115 2.92 -0.91 21.21
C GLY A 115 2.94 -0.09 19.92
N LYS A 116 3.59 1.07 19.94
CA LYS A 116 3.73 1.91 18.74
C LYS A 116 4.62 1.24 17.69
N ILE A 117 5.74 0.64 18.10
CA ILE A 117 6.60 -0.16 17.21
C ILE A 117 5.77 -1.25 16.51
N ALA A 118 5.00 -2.03 17.27
CA ALA A 118 4.18 -3.10 16.71
C ALA A 118 3.16 -2.60 15.67
N ALA A 119 2.48 -1.48 15.96
CA ALA A 119 1.54 -0.86 15.02
C ALA A 119 2.23 -0.40 13.73
N GLN A 120 3.37 0.30 13.85
CA GLN A 120 4.13 0.81 12.70
C GLN A 120 4.72 -0.32 11.84
N CYS A 121 5.22 -1.38 12.46
CA CYS A 121 5.63 -2.62 11.79
C CYS A 121 4.48 -3.30 11.02
N SER A 122 3.27 -3.29 11.59
CA SER A 122 2.07 -3.81 10.94
C SER A 122 1.70 -2.97 9.73
N HIS A 123 1.79 -1.64 9.82
CA HIS A 123 1.60 -0.74 8.68
C HIS A 123 2.63 -0.97 7.57
N ALA A 124 3.91 -1.12 7.91
CA ALA A 124 4.98 -1.39 6.96
C ALA A 124 4.76 -2.71 6.21
N THR A 125 4.36 -3.74 6.94
CA THR A 125 3.99 -5.05 6.37
C THR A 125 2.85 -4.91 5.38
N LEU A 126 1.77 -4.23 5.76
CA LEU A 126 0.60 -4.07 4.91
C LEU A 126 0.91 -3.23 3.67
N ALA A 127 1.75 -2.21 3.79
CA ALA A 127 2.19 -1.37 2.67
C ALA A 127 2.96 -2.21 1.63
N CYS A 128 3.94 -3.01 2.09
CA CYS A 128 4.70 -3.91 1.23
C CYS A 128 3.80 -4.95 0.55
N PHE A 129 2.90 -5.57 1.32
CA PHE A 129 1.92 -6.53 0.81
C PHE A 129 1.05 -5.92 -0.29
N LYS A 130 0.44 -4.76 -0.01
CA LYS A 130 -0.44 -4.07 -0.98
C LYS A 130 0.30 -3.64 -2.24
N LYS A 131 1.59 -3.31 -2.14
CA LYS A 131 2.40 -2.94 -3.30
C LYS A 131 2.64 -4.15 -4.20
N LEU A 132 3.02 -5.28 -3.63
CA LEU A 132 3.21 -6.52 -4.40
C LEU A 132 1.90 -7.11 -4.92
N SER A 133 0.80 -7.02 -4.16
CA SER A 133 -0.48 -7.62 -4.56
C SER A 133 -1.10 -6.94 -5.78
N LYS A 134 -0.81 -5.65 -5.98
CA LYS A 134 -1.20 -4.86 -7.16
C LYS A 134 -0.39 -5.18 -8.42
N ALA A 135 0.68 -5.97 -8.32
CA ALA A 135 1.45 -6.39 -9.49
C ALA A 135 0.60 -7.26 -10.42
N ALA A 136 0.93 -7.24 -11.73
CA ALA A 136 0.22 -8.00 -12.75
C ALA A 136 0.22 -9.50 -12.43
N GLU A 137 -0.84 -10.20 -12.82
CA GLU A 137 -0.91 -11.66 -12.68
C GLU A 137 0.24 -12.33 -13.45
N GLY A 138 0.89 -13.31 -12.84
CA GLY A 138 2.06 -14.00 -13.41
C GLY A 138 3.40 -13.26 -13.31
N SER A 139 3.42 -12.02 -12.82
CA SER A 139 4.65 -11.26 -12.55
C SER A 139 5.56 -11.92 -11.51
N ALA A 140 6.85 -11.56 -11.51
CA ALA A 140 7.81 -12.05 -10.53
C ALA A 140 7.41 -11.62 -9.11
N GLU A 141 6.94 -10.38 -8.96
CA GLU A 141 6.45 -9.80 -7.72
C GLU A 141 5.30 -10.61 -7.12
N ARG A 142 4.32 -10.99 -7.94
CA ARG A 142 3.18 -11.80 -7.47
C ARG A 142 3.62 -13.21 -7.08
N LYS A 143 4.57 -13.82 -7.78
CA LYS A 143 5.17 -15.11 -7.41
C LYS A 143 5.93 -15.03 -6.09
N LEU A 144 6.74 -13.98 -5.90
CA LEU A 144 7.47 -13.74 -4.64
C LEU A 144 6.51 -13.56 -3.46
N LEU A 145 5.42 -12.82 -3.66
CA LEU A 145 4.40 -12.63 -2.64
C LEU A 145 3.73 -13.97 -2.29
N ALA A 146 3.25 -14.72 -3.28
CA ALA A 146 2.61 -16.01 -3.07
C ALA A 146 3.54 -17.02 -2.39
N ARG A 147 4.84 -16.99 -2.71
CA ARG A 147 5.86 -17.80 -2.04
C ARG A 147 5.99 -17.43 -0.58
N TRP A 148 6.15 -16.15 -0.27
CA TRP A 148 6.21 -15.67 1.11
C TRP A 148 4.97 -16.06 1.92
N GLU A 149 3.78 -15.99 1.32
CA GLU A 149 2.53 -16.44 1.94
C GLU A 149 2.52 -17.93 2.25
N LYS A 150 2.98 -18.77 1.31
CA LYS A 150 3.08 -20.22 1.49
C LYS A 150 4.18 -20.64 2.46
N SER A 151 5.23 -19.82 2.61
CA SER A 151 6.39 -20.07 3.49
C SER A 151 6.22 -19.47 4.90
N GLY A 152 4.99 -19.27 5.37
CA GLY A 152 4.73 -18.82 6.75
C GLY A 152 4.93 -17.32 7.00
N GLN A 153 5.13 -16.54 5.93
CA GLN A 153 5.18 -15.07 5.99
C GLN A 153 6.21 -14.53 6.97
N ALA A 154 7.45 -15.03 6.91
CA ALA A 154 8.54 -14.65 7.81
C ALA A 154 8.73 -13.12 7.87
N LYS A 155 8.74 -12.56 9.08
CA LYS A 155 8.95 -11.14 9.39
C LYS A 155 10.06 -11.00 10.42
N ILE A 156 11.07 -10.20 10.13
CA ILE A 156 12.23 -10.01 11.01
C ILE A 156 12.33 -8.53 11.35
N ALA A 157 12.31 -8.19 12.64
CA ALA A 157 12.46 -6.82 13.10
C ALA A 157 13.95 -6.53 13.40
N VAL A 158 14.47 -5.47 12.79
CA VAL A 158 15.84 -4.98 12.97
C VAL A 158 15.82 -3.49 13.30
N GLN A 159 16.93 -2.97 13.82
CA GLN A 159 17.03 -1.58 14.27
C GLN A 159 18.05 -0.77 13.48
N VAL A 160 17.74 0.52 13.33
CA VAL A 160 18.62 1.59 12.84
C VAL A 160 18.52 2.81 13.76
N LYS A 161 19.57 3.64 13.75
CA LYS A 161 19.67 4.78 14.68
C LYS A 161 19.43 6.14 14.03
N SER A 162 19.12 6.18 12.74
CA SER A 162 18.87 7.44 12.05
C SER A 162 17.93 7.30 10.85
N GLN A 163 17.30 8.41 10.48
CA GLN A 163 16.52 8.52 9.24
C GLN A 163 17.40 8.38 7.99
N ALA A 164 18.62 8.92 8.02
CA ALA A 164 19.53 8.88 6.88
C ALA A 164 19.89 7.44 6.51
N GLU A 165 20.25 6.62 7.51
CA GLU A 165 20.54 5.19 7.36
C GLU A 165 19.33 4.43 6.80
N MET A 166 18.12 4.68 7.33
CA MET A 166 16.89 4.10 6.81
C MET A 166 16.66 4.44 5.33
N LEU A 167 16.86 5.70 4.94
CA LEU A 167 16.67 6.14 3.56
C LEU A 167 17.73 5.56 2.61
N GLU A 168 18.95 5.35 3.08
CA GLU A 168 20.00 4.65 2.33
C GLU A 168 19.63 3.19 2.07
N LEU A 169 19.16 2.48 3.10
CA LEU A 169 18.66 1.11 2.96
C LEU A 169 17.47 1.02 1.99
N CYS A 170 16.56 1.99 2.05
CA CYS A 170 15.43 2.08 1.13
C CYS A 170 15.90 2.25 -0.33
N ARG A 171 16.85 3.17 -0.57
CA ARG A 171 17.46 3.37 -1.90
C ARG A 171 18.16 2.10 -2.39
N LYS A 172 18.94 1.45 -1.53
CA LYS A 172 19.64 0.20 -1.85
C LYS A 172 18.67 -0.93 -2.21
N ALA A 173 17.61 -1.12 -1.41
CA ALA A 173 16.58 -2.12 -1.67
C ALA A 173 15.88 -1.88 -3.02
N ARG A 174 15.47 -0.65 -3.30
CA ARG A 174 14.83 -0.30 -4.58
C ARG A 174 15.78 -0.48 -5.77
N GLY A 175 17.07 -0.17 -5.59
CA GLY A 175 18.11 -0.40 -6.60
C GLY A 175 18.32 -1.88 -6.93
N LEU A 176 18.00 -2.78 -6.00
CA LEU A 176 18.00 -4.23 -6.22
C LEU A 176 16.65 -4.78 -6.71
N GLY A 177 15.65 -3.91 -6.94
CA GLY A 177 14.31 -4.33 -7.35
C GLY A 177 13.41 -4.80 -6.22
N ILE A 178 13.86 -4.68 -4.97
CA ILE A 178 13.11 -5.13 -3.80
C ILE A 178 12.03 -4.10 -3.46
N THR A 179 10.82 -4.57 -3.14
CA THR A 179 9.77 -3.71 -2.59
C THR A 179 10.23 -3.11 -1.26
N ALA A 180 10.21 -1.78 -1.16
CA ALA A 180 10.66 -1.05 0.02
C ALA A 180 9.73 0.13 0.31
N GLU A 181 9.03 0.06 1.44
CA GLU A 181 8.00 1.02 1.86
C GLU A 181 8.32 1.65 3.20
N VAL A 182 8.35 2.99 3.24
CA VAL A 182 8.61 3.76 4.47
C VAL A 182 7.28 4.22 5.05
N ILE A 183 7.09 3.96 6.33
CA ILE A 183 5.94 4.43 7.10
C ILE A 183 6.28 5.74 7.80
N GLN A 184 5.33 6.66 7.74
CA GLN A 184 5.38 7.92 8.46
C GLN A 184 4.32 7.92 9.56
N ASP A 185 4.66 8.47 10.71
CA ASP A 185 3.70 8.65 11.78
C ASP A 185 2.76 9.82 11.44
N ALA A 186 1.46 9.58 11.54
CA ALA A 186 0.42 10.56 11.22
C ALA A 186 0.24 11.64 12.31
N GLY A 187 1.17 11.73 13.28
CA GLY A 187 1.17 12.77 14.32
C GLY A 187 0.11 12.60 15.41
N ARG A 188 -0.42 11.39 15.62
CA ARG A 188 -1.39 11.10 16.72
C ARG A 188 -0.73 10.69 18.04
N THR A 189 0.58 10.85 18.16
CA THR A 189 1.38 10.37 19.29
C THR A 189 2.58 11.29 19.57
N GLN A 190 3.42 10.94 20.54
CA GLN A 190 4.57 11.71 21.05
C GLN A 190 5.73 11.96 20.06
N ILE A 191 5.62 11.52 18.79
CA ILE A 191 6.65 11.74 17.77
C ILE A 191 6.16 12.85 16.85
N GLU A 192 7.09 13.70 16.39
CA GLU A 192 6.80 14.73 15.40
C GLU A 192 6.07 14.17 14.18
N ALA A 193 4.97 14.83 13.81
CA ALA A 193 4.16 14.44 12.66
C ALA A 193 5.02 14.36 11.39
N GLY A 194 4.82 13.30 10.59
CA GLY A 194 5.59 13.07 9.36
C GLY A 194 6.94 12.39 9.56
N SER A 195 7.34 12.11 10.81
CA SER A 195 8.55 11.33 11.08
C SER A 195 8.47 9.94 10.45
N MET A 196 9.52 9.56 9.71
CA MET A 196 9.67 8.22 9.17
C MET A 196 10.01 7.26 10.30
N THR A 197 9.20 6.24 10.53
CA THR A 197 9.27 5.36 11.72
C THR A 197 9.84 3.98 11.39
N VAL A 198 9.29 3.33 10.37
CA VAL A 198 9.62 1.95 10.00
C VAL A 198 9.73 1.83 8.48
N LEU A 199 10.75 1.14 8.01
CA LEU A 199 10.92 0.74 6.62
C LEU A 199 10.66 -0.76 6.50
N GLY A 200 9.71 -1.17 5.66
CA GLY A 200 9.56 -2.55 5.23
C GLY A 200 10.44 -2.84 4.01
N VAL A 201 11.18 -3.95 4.03
CA VAL A 201 12.05 -4.42 2.93
C VAL A 201 11.67 -5.85 2.56
N GLY A 202 11.14 -6.02 1.35
CA GLY A 202 10.57 -7.27 0.85
C GLY A 202 9.03 -7.26 0.89
N PRO A 203 8.36 -8.42 0.90
CA PRO A 203 8.91 -9.77 0.79
C PRO A 203 9.78 -10.00 -0.46
N ALA A 204 10.93 -10.64 -0.28
CA ALA A 204 11.86 -11.02 -1.35
C ALA A 204 12.74 -12.19 -0.92
N PRO A 205 13.47 -12.86 -1.85
CA PRO A 205 14.38 -13.96 -1.53
C PRO A 205 15.39 -13.56 -0.46
N ARG A 206 15.62 -14.44 0.51
CA ARG A 206 16.46 -14.18 1.68
C ARG A 206 17.84 -13.64 1.30
N SER A 207 18.53 -14.26 0.33
CA SER A 207 19.85 -13.83 -0.14
C SER A 207 19.89 -12.38 -0.64
N VAL A 208 18.83 -11.94 -1.32
CA VAL A 208 18.73 -10.58 -1.89
C VAL A 208 18.40 -9.56 -0.79
N VAL A 209 17.52 -9.93 0.16
CA VAL A 209 17.21 -9.08 1.32
C VAL A 209 18.44 -8.91 2.23
N ASP A 210 19.23 -9.97 2.43
CA ASP A 210 20.43 -9.92 3.28
C ASP A 210 21.53 -9.03 2.73
N GLN A 211 21.60 -8.79 1.41
CA GLN A 211 22.48 -7.76 0.85
C GLN A 211 22.14 -6.35 1.35
N VAL A 212 20.89 -6.10 1.72
CA VAL A 212 20.44 -4.81 2.26
C VAL A 212 20.55 -4.77 3.77
N THR A 213 20.01 -5.77 4.47
CA THR A 213 19.76 -5.70 5.92
C THR A 213 20.59 -6.68 6.76
N GLY A 214 21.45 -7.50 6.16
CA GLY A 214 22.12 -8.60 6.85
C GLY A 214 23.09 -8.18 7.96
N GLY A 215 23.62 -6.94 7.90
CA GLY A 215 24.50 -6.38 8.94
C GLY A 215 23.76 -5.66 10.09
N LEU A 216 22.43 -5.54 10.02
CA LEU A 216 21.65 -4.81 11.02
C LEU A 216 21.41 -5.67 12.26
N LYS A 217 21.35 -5.01 13.41
CA LYS A 217 21.04 -5.68 14.69
C LYS A 217 19.55 -5.97 14.78
N LEU A 218 19.20 -7.08 15.42
CA LEU A 218 17.80 -7.34 15.82
C LEU A 218 17.31 -6.23 16.76
N LEU A 219 16.02 -5.92 16.65
CA LEU A 219 15.33 -4.88 17.44
C LEU A 219 15.20 -5.26 18.91
#